data_AF-A0A150QPS8-F1
#
_entry.id   AF-A0A150QPS8-F1
#
_cell.length_a   1.000
_cell.length_b   1.000
_cell.length_c   1.000
_cell.angle_alpha   90.00
_cell.angle_beta   90.00
_cell.angle_gamma   90.00
#
_symmetry.space_group_name_H-M   'P 1'
#
loop_
_entity.id
_entity.type
_entity.pdbx_description
1 polymer ?
#
loop_
_entity_poly.entity_id
_entity_poly.type
_entity_poly.pdbx_seq_one_letter_code
_entity_poly.pdbx_strand_id
1 'polypeptide(L)'
;MPFRLRYLAHDFELPEGPFVIGRSGDCQLSLDDPLVSRRHATLQVRSDGVAVLDLESRNGVYVNGSRISGQRELVDGDRIIIGSQEMLLYGGEESRPHDAYGVEFRRATATLGAMALTEMRKMSDDPTELTSPTGDGGSKGFQSLRLLASLADKALAMGRSEEAERILQTVLIDILSRARTNVPLEMPAAELAARYAARLAGATTKGSWVNYAFELFTIARRPLPGPVVDELYTVVRRVKSLDIQPLRIYLDDLRRMAPSFGPTERFLMQRIEGLERLVAAK
;
A
#
# COMPACT_ATOMS: atom_id res chain seq x y z
N MET A 1 16.47 26.58 -11.21
CA MET A 1 17.17 25.47 -10.52
C MET A 1 16.66 24.17 -11.13
N PRO A 2 17.51 23.18 -11.45
CA PRO A 2 17.04 21.91 -12.01
C PRO A 2 16.23 21.13 -10.97
N PHE A 3 15.19 20.43 -11.43
CA PHE A 3 14.48 19.47 -10.60
C PHE A 3 15.40 18.30 -10.26
N ARG A 4 15.26 17.75 -9.06
CA ARG A 4 16.01 16.60 -8.56
C ARG A 4 15.06 15.55 -8.02
N LEU A 5 15.39 14.30 -8.26
CA LEU A 5 14.66 13.16 -7.73
C LEU A 5 15.56 12.45 -6.72
N ARG A 6 15.19 12.48 -5.45
CA ARG A 6 15.86 11.69 -4.42
C ARG A 6 15.31 10.29 -4.41
N TYR A 7 16.19 9.32 -4.53
CA TYR A 7 15.87 7.90 -4.40
C TYR A 7 16.98 7.23 -3.57
N LEU A 8 16.57 6.59 -2.47
CA LEU A 8 17.49 6.10 -1.45
C LEU A 8 18.41 7.24 -0.95
N ALA A 9 19.72 7.04 -0.98
CA ALA A 9 20.73 8.03 -0.59
C ALA A 9 21.24 8.89 -1.76
N HIS A 10 20.62 8.81 -2.95
CA HIS A 10 21.09 9.48 -4.16
C HIS A 10 20.10 10.53 -4.65
N ASP A 11 20.63 11.69 -5.06
CA ASP A 11 19.88 12.75 -5.74
C ASP A 11 20.20 12.70 -7.23
N PHE A 12 19.20 12.43 -8.05
CA PHE A 12 19.31 12.40 -9.51
C PHE A 12 18.85 13.75 -10.07
N GLU A 13 19.69 14.43 -10.83
CA GLU A 13 19.23 15.59 -11.60
C GLU A 13 18.29 15.11 -12.71
N LEU A 14 17.17 15.82 -12.85
CA LEU A 14 16.16 15.55 -13.86
C LEU A 14 16.39 16.48 -15.06
N PRO A 15 16.95 15.99 -16.19
CA PRO A 15 17.07 16.79 -17.40
C PRO A 15 15.69 17.06 -18.01
N GLU A 16 15.55 18.14 -18.77
CA GLU A 16 14.34 18.40 -19.56
C GLU A 16 14.03 17.22 -20.50
N GLY A 17 12.74 16.89 -20.61
CA GLY A 17 12.24 15.77 -21.41
C GLY A 17 11.75 14.58 -20.57
N PRO A 18 11.56 13.42 -21.22
CA PRO A 18 11.03 12.23 -20.56
C PRO A 18 12.13 11.49 -19.77
N PHE A 19 11.88 11.28 -18.48
CA PHE A 19 12.70 10.46 -17.60
C PHE A 19 11.91 9.20 -17.21
N VAL A 20 12.29 8.05 -17.76
CA VAL A 20 11.56 6.78 -17.61
C VAL A 20 12.04 6.05 -16.36
N ILE A 21 11.08 5.61 -15.55
CA ILE A 21 11.30 4.80 -14.36
C ILE A 21 10.65 3.42 -14.60
N GLY A 22 11.39 2.36 -14.30
CA GLY A 22 10.89 1.00 -14.50
C GLY A 22 11.87 -0.05 -14.03
N ARG A 23 11.51 -1.33 -14.20
CA ARG A 23 12.37 -2.47 -13.85
C ARG A 23 13.35 -2.86 -14.97
N SER A 24 13.14 -2.37 -16.19
CA SER A 24 14.07 -2.65 -17.30
C SER A 24 15.37 -1.87 -17.11
N GLY A 25 16.50 -2.49 -17.44
CA GLY A 25 17.80 -1.82 -17.47
C GLY A 25 17.89 -0.67 -18.48
N ASP A 26 16.93 -0.57 -19.40
CA ASP A 26 16.84 0.50 -20.40
C ASP A 26 16.15 1.78 -19.87
N CYS A 27 15.67 1.76 -18.61
CA CYS A 27 15.08 2.94 -17.97
C CYS A 27 16.18 3.84 -17.40
N GLN A 28 15.98 5.17 -17.45
CA GLN A 28 16.91 6.12 -16.83
C GLN A 28 17.06 5.87 -15.32
N LEU A 29 15.98 5.44 -14.66
CA LEU A 29 16.04 4.88 -13.33
C LEU A 29 15.47 3.45 -13.33
N SER A 30 16.39 2.49 -13.27
CA SER A 30 16.08 1.07 -13.12
C SER A 30 15.88 0.71 -11.66
N LEU A 31 14.70 0.20 -11.33
CA LEU A 31 14.33 -0.25 -9.99
C LEU A 31 14.32 -1.77 -9.96
N ASP A 32 15.15 -2.39 -9.12
CA ASP A 32 15.13 -3.84 -8.90
C ASP A 32 13.99 -4.23 -7.95
N ASP A 33 12.77 -4.15 -8.48
CA ASP A 33 11.56 -4.42 -7.73
C ASP A 33 10.57 -5.22 -8.60
N PRO A 34 10.14 -6.43 -8.18
CA PRO A 34 9.22 -7.26 -8.94
C PRO A 34 7.81 -6.64 -9.08
N LEU A 35 7.46 -5.66 -8.25
CA LEU A 35 6.22 -4.90 -8.32
C LEU A 35 6.31 -3.74 -9.33
N VAL A 36 7.50 -3.50 -9.90
CA VAL A 36 7.70 -2.46 -10.91
C VAL A 36 7.58 -3.07 -12.32
N SER A 37 6.69 -2.52 -13.16
CA SER A 37 6.62 -2.84 -14.58
C SER A 37 7.93 -2.53 -15.30
N ARG A 38 8.23 -3.24 -16.40
CA ARG A 38 9.45 -3.01 -17.21
C ARG A 38 9.65 -1.53 -17.55
N ARG A 39 8.58 -0.88 -18.00
CA ARG A 39 8.44 0.58 -18.04
C ARG A 39 7.21 0.90 -17.20
N HIS A 40 7.37 1.66 -16.13
CA HIS A 40 6.31 1.84 -15.13
C HIS A 40 5.74 3.24 -15.17
N ALA A 41 6.62 4.24 -15.13
CA ALA A 41 6.22 5.63 -15.13
C ALA A 41 7.19 6.46 -15.98
N THR A 42 6.76 7.65 -16.34
CA THR A 42 7.63 8.67 -16.91
C THR A 42 7.42 9.96 -16.14
N LEU A 43 8.52 10.59 -15.72
CA LEU A 43 8.51 11.99 -15.33
C LEU A 43 8.72 12.82 -16.59
N GLN A 44 7.78 13.69 -16.90
CA GLN A 44 7.88 14.65 -17.98
C GLN A 44 8.36 15.97 -17.38
N VAL A 45 9.65 16.25 -17.57
CA VAL A 45 10.32 17.42 -17.04
C VAL A 45 10.27 18.53 -18.10
N ARG A 46 9.74 19.68 -17.73
CA ARG A 46 9.65 20.87 -18.56
C ARG A 46 10.30 22.04 -17.82
N SER A 47 10.53 23.13 -18.54
CA SER A 47 11.08 24.36 -17.96
C SER A 47 10.18 24.98 -16.88
N ASP A 48 8.88 24.69 -16.91
CA ASP A 48 7.84 25.22 -16.03
C ASP A 48 7.32 24.23 -14.97
N GLY A 49 7.75 22.96 -14.99
CA GLY A 49 7.24 21.97 -14.04
C GLY A 49 7.66 20.53 -14.33
N VAL A 50 7.22 19.62 -13.46
CA VAL A 50 7.39 18.17 -13.63
C VAL A 50 6.04 17.50 -13.46
N ALA A 51 5.67 16.66 -14.42
CA ALA A 51 4.51 15.79 -14.31
C ALA A 51 4.92 14.33 -14.26
N VAL A 52 4.19 13.49 -13.53
CA VAL A 52 4.32 12.04 -13.59
C VAL A 52 3.18 11.43 -14.40
N LEU A 53 3.51 10.47 -15.25
CA LEU A 53 2.57 9.68 -16.03
C LEU A 53 2.78 8.20 -15.75
N ASP A 54 1.71 7.49 -15.39
CA ASP A 54 1.68 6.03 -15.31
C ASP A 54 1.61 5.42 -16.72
N LEU A 55 2.55 4.53 -17.06
CA LEU A 55 2.64 3.87 -18.37
C LEU A 55 1.85 2.56 -18.38
N GLU A 56 0.57 2.63 -17.99
CA GLU A 56 -0.31 1.47 -17.84
C GLU A 56 0.32 0.36 -16.98
N SER A 57 0.98 0.77 -15.90
CA SER A 57 1.67 -0.17 -15.04
C SER A 57 0.70 -1.11 -14.31
N ARG A 58 1.20 -2.28 -13.92
CA ARG A 58 0.37 -3.28 -13.23
C ARG A 58 -0.15 -2.78 -11.87
N ASN A 59 0.65 -1.99 -11.17
CA ASN A 59 0.39 -1.59 -9.78
C ASN A 59 0.05 -0.11 -9.62
N GLY A 60 0.21 0.68 -10.68
CA GLY A 60 -0.01 2.11 -10.68
C GLY A 60 1.09 2.90 -10.00
N VAL A 61 1.01 4.22 -10.19
CA VAL A 61 1.85 5.21 -9.53
C VAL A 61 1.03 5.92 -8.46
N TYR A 62 1.63 6.14 -7.29
CA TYR A 62 1.00 6.88 -6.20
C TYR A 62 1.78 8.15 -5.92
N VAL A 63 1.07 9.26 -5.76
CA VAL A 63 1.65 10.55 -5.36
C VAL A 63 0.97 11.01 -4.09
N ASN A 64 1.76 11.21 -3.03
CA ASN A 64 1.31 11.53 -1.67
C ASN A 64 0.22 10.56 -1.16
N GLY A 65 0.43 9.27 -1.40
CA GLY A 65 -0.49 8.20 -0.97
C GLY A 65 -1.75 8.04 -1.82
N SER A 66 -1.96 8.87 -2.85
CA SER A 66 -3.11 8.75 -3.76
C SER A 66 -2.67 8.22 -5.11
N ARG A 67 -3.32 7.14 -5.59
CA ARG A 67 -3.08 6.59 -6.94
C ARG A 67 -3.45 7.62 -7.99
N ILE A 68 -2.56 7.86 -8.95
CA ILE A 68 -2.84 8.80 -10.04
C ILE A 68 -3.73 8.12 -11.10
N SER A 69 -4.51 8.93 -11.82
CA SER A 69 -5.25 8.47 -13.01
C SER A 69 -4.77 9.29 -14.19
N GLY A 70 -3.91 8.68 -15.02
CA GLY A 70 -3.22 9.38 -16.11
C GLY A 70 -2.04 10.23 -15.64
N GLN A 71 -1.93 11.44 -16.17
CA GLN A 71 -0.86 12.38 -15.84
C GLN A 71 -1.21 13.20 -14.60
N ARG A 72 -0.23 13.46 -13.72
CA ARG A 72 -0.36 14.32 -12.55
C ARG A 72 0.84 15.27 -12.43
N GLU A 73 0.58 16.55 -12.29
CA GLU A 73 1.60 17.56 -11.96
C GLU A 73 2.15 17.31 -10.56
N LEU A 74 3.47 17.47 -10.42
CA LEU A 74 4.20 17.32 -9.16
C LEU A 74 4.72 18.67 -8.68
N VAL A 75 4.78 18.82 -7.37
CA VAL A 75 5.37 19.98 -6.70
C VAL A 75 6.57 19.58 -5.83
N ASP A 76 7.38 20.57 -5.46
CA ASP A 76 8.50 20.36 -4.54
C ASP A 76 8.04 19.65 -3.25
N GLY A 77 8.76 18.61 -2.86
CA GLY A 77 8.46 17.78 -1.70
C GLY A 77 7.48 16.63 -1.95
N ASP A 78 6.91 16.49 -3.15
CA ASP A 78 6.00 15.40 -3.47
C ASP A 78 6.67 14.03 -3.34
N ARG A 79 5.94 13.10 -2.70
CA ARG A 79 6.33 11.69 -2.54
C ARG A 79 5.71 10.86 -3.63
N ILE A 80 6.55 10.19 -4.41
CA ILE A 80 6.17 9.31 -5.50
C ILE A 80 6.48 7.87 -5.06
N ILE A 81 5.49 6.99 -5.15
CA ILE A 81 5.65 5.55 -4.87
C ILE A 81 5.38 4.76 -6.14
N ILE A 82 6.35 3.92 -6.51
CA ILE A 82 6.31 3.02 -7.66
C ILE A 82 6.75 1.63 -7.19
N GLY A 83 5.85 0.65 -7.26
CA GLY A 83 6.09 -0.66 -6.63
C GLY A 83 6.21 -0.51 -5.11
N SER A 84 7.33 -0.93 -4.53
CA SER A 84 7.68 -0.71 -3.12
C SER A 84 8.68 0.44 -2.91
N GLN A 85 9.10 1.11 -3.99
CA GLN A 85 10.10 2.16 -3.96
C GLN A 85 9.47 3.53 -3.71
N GLU A 86 10.03 4.31 -2.79
CA GLU A 86 9.64 5.68 -2.48
C GLU A 86 10.71 6.66 -2.99
N MET A 87 10.25 7.73 -3.63
CA MET A 87 11.08 8.75 -4.28
C MET A 87 10.52 10.13 -3.92
N LEU A 88 11.40 11.10 -3.71
CA LEU A 88 11.04 12.47 -3.33
C LEU A 88 11.47 13.45 -4.42
N LEU A 89 10.54 14.28 -4.90
CA LEU A 89 10.87 15.36 -5.82
C LEU A 89 11.38 16.58 -5.04
N TYR A 90 12.46 17.18 -5.52
CA TYR A 90 13.03 18.43 -5.00
C TYR A 90 13.25 19.43 -6.14
N GLY A 91 13.06 20.72 -5.88
CA GLY A 91 13.37 21.81 -6.80
C GLY A 91 12.17 22.30 -7.64
N GLY A 92 12.41 23.41 -8.34
CA GLY A 92 11.39 24.32 -8.88
C GLY A 92 11.25 25.55 -7.97
N GLU A 93 11.19 26.76 -8.53
CA GLU A 93 10.75 27.91 -7.72
C GLU A 93 9.31 27.66 -7.24
N GLU A 94 8.91 28.36 -6.19
CA GLU A 94 7.55 28.38 -5.62
C GLU A 94 6.50 28.60 -6.73
N SER A 95 6.01 27.52 -7.35
CA SER A 95 4.98 27.58 -8.38
C SER A 95 3.68 28.00 -7.69
N ARG A 96 3.37 29.30 -7.77
CA ARG A 96 2.02 29.82 -7.52
C ARG A 96 1.00 28.93 -8.24
N PRO A 97 -0.16 28.64 -7.64
CA PRO A 97 -1.21 27.88 -8.31
C PRO A 97 -1.60 28.62 -9.59
N HIS A 98 -1.23 28.06 -10.75
CA HIS A 98 -1.70 28.54 -12.04
C HIS A 98 -2.96 27.75 -12.38
N ASP A 99 -4.08 28.26 -11.89
CA ASP A 99 -5.39 27.86 -12.38
C ASP A 99 -5.49 28.15 -13.89
N ALA A 100 -6.22 27.26 -14.57
CA ALA A 100 -6.79 27.38 -15.91
C ALA A 100 -5.91 27.01 -17.12
N TYR A 101 -6.00 25.73 -17.52
CA TYR A 101 -6.73 25.41 -18.76
C TYR A 101 -7.52 24.11 -18.56
N GLY A 102 -8.83 24.25 -18.43
CA GLY A 102 -9.76 23.14 -18.48
C GLY A 102 -10.01 22.70 -19.91
N VAL A 103 -10.10 21.39 -20.12
CA VAL A 103 -11.07 20.82 -21.05
C VAL A 103 -11.72 19.62 -20.34
N GLU A 104 -12.96 19.86 -19.94
CA GLU A 104 -14.07 18.93 -19.84
C GLU A 104 -13.83 17.49 -19.36
N PHE A 105 -14.11 17.25 -18.07
CA PHE A 105 -14.91 16.08 -17.68
C PHE A 105 -15.90 16.48 -16.57
N ARG A 106 -16.91 17.27 -16.94
CA ARG A 106 -18.17 17.30 -16.19
C ARG A 106 -19.06 16.17 -16.70
N ARG A 107 -19.55 15.38 -15.75
CA ARG A 107 -20.65 14.38 -15.83
C ARG A 107 -20.32 12.99 -16.37
N ALA A 108 -19.86 12.12 -15.46
CA ALA A 108 -20.34 10.74 -15.27
C ALA A 108 -19.61 10.21 -14.02
N THR A 109 -20.14 10.33 -12.80
CA THR A 109 -21.05 9.34 -12.21
C THR A 109 -21.85 9.98 -11.07
N ALA A 110 -22.87 10.76 -11.44
CA ALA A 110 -24.07 10.91 -10.63
C ALA A 110 -25.15 9.95 -11.16
N THR A 111 -24.81 8.66 -11.28
CA THR A 111 -25.78 7.59 -11.56
C THR A 111 -25.27 6.27 -10.98
N LEU A 112 -25.45 6.09 -9.68
CA LEU A 112 -25.72 4.81 -8.99
C LEU A 112 -26.05 5.08 -7.50
N GLY A 113 -26.82 6.17 -7.27
CA GLY A 113 -27.28 6.57 -5.94
C GLY A 113 -28.57 7.40 -5.95
N ALA A 114 -29.24 7.52 -7.10
CA ALA A 114 -30.41 8.39 -7.28
C ALA A 114 -31.54 7.73 -8.08
N MET A 115 -31.83 6.46 -7.82
CA MET A 115 -33.11 5.83 -8.15
C MET A 115 -33.51 4.87 -7.01
N ALA A 116 -33.96 5.44 -5.89
CA ALA A 116 -34.88 4.79 -4.93
C ALA A 116 -35.32 5.78 -3.82
N LEU A 117 -35.44 7.08 -4.10
CA LEU A 117 -35.99 8.05 -3.16
C LEU A 117 -36.84 9.05 -3.93
N THR A 118 -38.04 8.63 -4.32
CA THR A 118 -39.28 9.43 -4.38
C THR A 118 -40.37 8.51 -4.92
N GLU A 119 -40.91 7.61 -4.10
CA GLU A 119 -42.33 7.31 -4.13
C GLU A 119 -42.78 6.98 -2.70
N MET A 120 -43.85 7.64 -2.28
CA MET A 120 -44.67 7.37 -1.09
C MET A 120 -44.13 7.87 0.27
N ARG A 121 -44.33 9.18 0.52
CA ARG A 121 -44.70 9.67 1.85
C ARG A 121 -46.02 10.41 1.78
N LYS A 122 -47.11 9.68 2.00
CA LYS A 122 -48.37 10.19 2.56
C LYS A 122 -48.75 9.31 3.75
N MET A 123 -48.95 9.99 4.89
CA MET A 123 -49.82 9.67 6.03
C MET A 123 -50.07 8.20 6.39
N SER A 124 -49.56 7.76 7.55
CA SER A 124 -50.37 7.38 8.73
C SER A 124 -49.49 6.84 9.86
N ASP A 125 -49.90 7.12 11.11
CA ASP A 125 -49.38 6.57 12.37
C ASP A 125 -49.31 5.03 12.40
N ASP A 126 -48.30 4.46 13.09
CA ASP A 126 -48.41 3.57 14.28
C ASP A 126 -47.03 2.89 14.56
N PRO A 127 -46.60 2.69 15.82
CA PRO A 127 -45.28 2.15 16.16
C PRO A 127 -45.36 0.63 16.31
N THR A 128 -44.55 -0.12 15.57
CA THR A 128 -44.23 -1.50 15.99
C THR A 128 -42.80 -1.85 15.60
N GLU A 129 -42.04 -2.14 16.65
CA GLU A 129 -40.71 -2.75 16.61
C GLU A 129 -40.71 -3.99 15.71
N LEU A 130 -39.68 -4.11 14.87
CA LEU A 130 -39.09 -5.41 14.62
C LEU A 130 -37.58 -5.25 14.46
N THR A 131 -36.90 -5.58 15.55
CA THR A 131 -35.46 -5.74 15.69
C THR A 131 -34.87 -6.64 14.61
N SER A 132 -33.80 -6.19 13.97
CA SER A 132 -32.75 -7.09 13.48
C SER A 132 -31.36 -6.47 13.73
N PRO A 133 -30.35 -7.28 14.10
CA PRO A 133 -29.32 -6.86 15.02
C PRO A 133 -27.95 -6.66 14.38
N THR A 134 -27.12 -5.91 15.11
CA THR A 134 -25.65 -5.78 15.03
C THR A 134 -25.07 -5.04 13.83
N GLY A 135 -24.70 -3.79 14.08
CA GLY A 135 -23.91 -2.95 13.19
C GLY A 135 -22.45 -3.40 13.09
N ASP A 136 -21.84 -3.05 11.96
CA ASP A 136 -20.39 -2.93 11.84
C ASP A 136 -20.10 -1.76 10.90
N GLY A 137 -19.86 -0.59 11.50
CA GLY A 137 -19.44 0.63 10.82
C GLY A 137 -17.97 0.57 10.40
N GLY A 138 -17.54 -0.53 9.77
CA GLY A 138 -16.22 -0.62 9.18
C GLY A 138 -16.08 0.35 8.01
N SER A 139 -14.96 1.07 7.94
CA SER A 139 -14.66 1.97 6.82
C SER A 139 -14.85 1.25 5.48
N LYS A 140 -15.30 1.96 4.44
CA LYS A 140 -15.51 1.41 3.10
C LYS A 140 -14.32 0.57 2.62
N GLY A 141 -13.10 0.97 2.97
CA GLY A 141 -11.87 0.24 2.65
C GLY A 141 -11.77 -1.15 3.31
N PHE A 142 -12.23 -1.31 4.55
CA PHE A 142 -12.23 -2.61 5.23
C PHE A 142 -13.24 -3.58 4.63
N GLN A 143 -14.40 -3.09 4.20
CA GLN A 143 -15.39 -3.92 3.50
C GLN A 143 -14.87 -4.39 2.13
N SER A 144 -14.24 -3.50 1.37
CA SER A 144 -13.59 -3.87 0.10
C SER A 144 -12.49 -4.92 0.29
N LEU A 145 -11.66 -4.80 1.33
CA LEU A 145 -10.63 -5.80 1.64
C LEU A 145 -11.24 -7.18 1.92
N ARG A 146 -12.33 -7.27 2.69
CA ARG A 146 -13.00 -8.56 2.97
C ARG A 146 -13.53 -9.24 1.71
N LEU A 147 -14.07 -8.47 0.77
CA LEU A 147 -14.56 -9.02 -0.49
C LEU A 147 -13.42 -9.60 -1.33
N LEU A 148 -12.34 -8.82 -1.51
CA LEU A 148 -11.16 -9.27 -2.26
C LEU A 148 -10.46 -10.45 -1.58
N ALA A 149 -10.44 -10.47 -0.25
CA ALA A 149 -9.95 -11.58 0.57
C ALA A 149 -10.63 -12.90 0.23
N SER A 150 -11.97 -12.94 0.16
CA SER A 150 -12.68 -14.18 -0.17
C SER A 150 -12.40 -14.68 -1.60
N LEU A 151 -12.18 -13.77 -2.55
CA LEU A 151 -11.80 -14.14 -3.91
C LEU A 151 -10.36 -14.69 -3.95
N ALA A 152 -9.45 -14.06 -3.22
CA ALA A 152 -8.07 -14.52 -3.10
C ALA A 152 -7.96 -15.87 -2.40
N ASP A 153 -8.80 -16.15 -1.40
CA ASP A 153 -8.90 -17.46 -0.76
C ASP A 153 -9.21 -18.56 -1.78
N LYS A 154 -10.19 -18.32 -2.64
CA LYS A 154 -10.57 -19.25 -3.69
C LYS A 154 -9.43 -19.47 -4.70
N ALA A 155 -8.74 -18.40 -5.09
CA ALA A 155 -7.59 -18.48 -5.98
C ALA A 155 -6.43 -19.26 -5.35
N LEU A 156 -6.11 -19.01 -4.07
CA LEU A 156 -5.09 -19.75 -3.32
C LEU A 156 -5.44 -21.24 -3.19
N ALA A 157 -6.70 -21.57 -2.89
CA ALA A 157 -7.17 -22.95 -2.80
C ALA A 157 -7.05 -23.70 -4.15
N MET A 158 -7.13 -22.99 -5.27
CA MET A 158 -6.91 -23.53 -6.62
C MET A 158 -5.44 -23.53 -7.05
N GLY A 159 -4.50 -23.18 -6.18
CA GLY A 159 -3.07 -23.07 -6.50
C GLY A 159 -2.71 -21.89 -7.41
N ARG A 160 -3.63 -20.95 -7.64
CA ARG A 160 -3.43 -19.77 -8.50
C ARG A 160 -2.85 -18.61 -7.69
N SER A 161 -1.62 -18.79 -7.22
CA SER A 161 -0.95 -17.84 -6.32
C SER A 161 -0.75 -16.44 -6.94
N GLU A 162 -0.40 -16.37 -8.23
CA GLU A 162 -0.24 -15.09 -8.94
C GLU A 162 -1.56 -14.32 -9.11
N GLU A 163 -2.67 -15.04 -9.29
CA GLU A 163 -3.99 -14.44 -9.36
C GLU A 163 -4.43 -13.89 -8.00
N ALA A 164 -4.24 -14.68 -6.93
CA ALA A 164 -4.50 -14.22 -5.56
C ALA A 164 -3.67 -12.97 -5.20
N GLU A 165 -2.39 -12.97 -5.58
CA GLU A 165 -1.51 -11.82 -5.38
C GLU A 165 -2.04 -10.61 -6.14
N ARG A 166 -2.35 -10.73 -7.43
CA ARG A 166 -2.90 -9.63 -8.24
C ARG A 166 -4.19 -9.04 -7.66
N ILE A 167 -5.07 -9.88 -7.12
CA ILE A 167 -6.34 -9.46 -6.49
C ILE A 167 -6.08 -8.60 -5.25
N LEU A 168 -5.17 -9.04 -4.38
CA LEU A 168 -4.95 -8.40 -3.09
C LEU A 168 -3.91 -7.28 -3.14
N GLN A 169 -2.98 -7.33 -4.08
CA GLN A 169 -1.81 -6.46 -4.08
C GLN A 169 -2.18 -4.98 -4.02
N THR A 170 -3.16 -4.56 -4.82
CA THR A 170 -3.58 -3.15 -4.88
C THR A 170 -4.12 -2.67 -3.54
N VAL A 171 -5.00 -3.44 -2.88
CA VAL A 171 -5.60 -3.04 -1.61
C VAL A 171 -4.61 -3.09 -0.45
N LEU A 172 -3.69 -4.06 -0.45
CA LEU A 172 -2.65 -4.14 0.57
C LEU A 172 -1.71 -2.93 0.47
N ILE A 173 -1.24 -2.60 -0.74
CA ILE A 173 -0.38 -1.43 -0.95
C ILE A 173 -1.09 -0.14 -0.51
N ASP A 174 -2.35 0.06 -0.86
CA ASP A 174 -3.14 1.23 -0.42
C ASP A 174 -3.18 1.35 1.11
N ILE A 175 -3.41 0.24 1.83
CA ILE A 175 -3.43 0.23 3.30
C ILE A 175 -2.09 0.68 3.87
N LEU A 176 -0.97 0.15 3.37
CA LEU A 176 0.35 0.53 3.84
C LEU A 176 0.69 1.99 3.50
N SER A 177 0.40 2.43 2.27
CA SER A 177 0.60 3.82 1.86
C SER A 177 -0.18 4.80 2.74
N ARG A 178 -1.43 4.47 3.09
CA ARG A 178 -2.25 5.28 4.01
C ARG A 178 -1.71 5.25 5.43
N ALA A 179 -1.21 4.10 5.90
CA ALA A 179 -0.57 4.00 7.21
C ALA A 179 0.67 4.91 7.30
N ARG A 180 1.47 5.00 6.21
CA ARG A 180 2.64 5.90 6.13
C ARG A 180 2.27 7.38 6.16
N THR A 181 1.11 7.77 5.66
CA THR A 181 0.64 9.17 5.63
C THR A 181 -0.11 9.61 6.89
N ASN A 182 0.09 8.89 8.00
CA ASN A 182 -0.48 9.20 9.32
C ASN A 182 -2.03 9.11 9.35
N VAL A 183 -2.64 8.41 8.40
CA VAL A 183 -4.06 8.04 8.47
C VAL A 183 -4.20 6.94 9.53
N PRO A 184 -5.13 7.07 10.51
CA PRO A 184 -5.33 6.06 11.54
C PRO A 184 -5.56 4.68 10.94
N LEU A 185 -4.72 3.72 11.33
CA LEU A 185 -4.79 2.35 10.86
C LEU A 185 -5.86 1.58 11.66
N GLU A 186 -6.90 1.12 10.97
CA GLU A 186 -7.90 0.24 11.58
C GLU A 186 -7.29 -1.14 11.85
N MET A 187 -7.19 -1.52 13.13
CA MET A 187 -6.56 -2.77 13.54
C MET A 187 -7.16 -4.03 12.88
N PRO A 188 -8.49 -4.20 12.75
CA PRO A 188 -9.06 -5.34 12.05
C PRO A 188 -8.61 -5.44 10.59
N ALA A 189 -8.45 -4.30 9.90
CA ALA A 189 -7.95 -4.24 8.53
C ALA A 189 -6.46 -4.58 8.48
N ALA A 190 -5.66 -4.06 9.42
CA ALA A 190 -4.23 -4.32 9.51
C ALA A 190 -3.91 -5.80 9.76
N GLU A 191 -4.63 -6.42 10.70
CA GLU A 191 -4.47 -7.84 11.03
C GLU A 191 -4.87 -8.73 9.85
N LEU A 192 -5.95 -8.39 9.15
CA LEU A 192 -6.37 -9.11 7.95
C LEU A 192 -5.34 -8.95 6.83
N ALA A 193 -4.84 -7.74 6.61
CA ALA A 193 -3.83 -7.44 5.61
C ALA A 193 -2.51 -8.21 5.87
N ALA A 194 -2.02 -8.21 7.11
CA ALA A 194 -0.80 -8.93 7.47
C ALA A 194 -0.95 -10.45 7.33
N ARG A 195 -2.13 -11.01 7.64
CA ARG A 195 -2.42 -12.43 7.43
C ARG A 195 -2.36 -12.82 5.96
N TYR A 196 -2.96 -12.02 5.08
CA TYR A 196 -2.88 -12.26 3.64
C TYR A 196 -1.48 -12.06 3.09
N ALA A 197 -0.75 -11.06 3.58
CA ALA A 197 0.65 -10.88 3.20
C ALA A 197 1.49 -12.12 3.55
N ALA A 198 1.37 -12.67 4.76
CA ALA A 198 2.08 -13.90 5.13
C ALA A 198 1.70 -15.10 4.24
N ARG A 199 0.41 -15.27 3.92
CA ARG A 199 -0.05 -16.34 3.00
C ARG A 199 0.44 -16.14 1.57
N LEU A 200 0.42 -14.92 1.06
CA LEU A 200 0.97 -14.59 -0.27
C LEU A 200 2.47 -14.83 -0.32
N ALA A 201 3.22 -14.51 0.76
CA ALA A 201 4.63 -14.84 0.85
C ALA A 201 4.88 -16.35 0.67
N GLY A 202 4.02 -17.20 1.25
CA GLY A 202 4.15 -18.66 1.13
C GLY A 202 3.76 -19.19 -0.23
N ALA A 203 2.71 -18.64 -0.82
CA ALA A 203 2.22 -19.06 -2.12
C ALA A 203 3.11 -18.57 -3.29
N THR A 204 3.76 -17.41 -3.14
CA THR A 204 4.55 -16.77 -4.21
C THR A 204 6.07 -16.83 -3.98
N THR A 205 6.52 -17.20 -2.78
CA THR A 205 7.93 -17.18 -2.32
C THR A 205 8.60 -15.79 -2.34
N LYS A 206 7.81 -14.72 -2.46
CA LYS A 206 8.28 -13.33 -2.50
C LYS A 206 8.45 -12.76 -1.09
N GLY A 207 9.62 -12.20 -0.80
CA GLY A 207 9.94 -11.62 0.50
C GLY A 207 9.33 -10.25 0.74
N SER A 208 8.93 -9.55 -0.31
CA SER A 208 8.21 -8.28 -0.23
C SER A 208 6.96 -8.36 0.64
N TRP A 209 6.25 -9.50 0.62
CA TRP A 209 5.06 -9.71 1.44
C TRP A 209 5.38 -9.95 2.93
N VAL A 210 6.55 -10.51 3.23
CA VAL A 210 7.04 -10.62 4.61
C VAL A 210 7.44 -9.23 5.12
N ASN A 211 8.18 -8.45 4.31
CA ASN A 211 8.56 -7.08 4.63
C ASN A 211 7.33 -6.20 4.87
N TYR A 212 6.31 -6.32 4.03
CA TYR A 212 5.02 -5.65 4.19
C TYR A 212 4.42 -5.89 5.58
N ALA A 213 4.39 -7.14 6.04
CA ALA A 213 3.79 -7.50 7.33
C ALA A 213 4.54 -6.84 8.50
N PHE A 214 5.89 -6.84 8.45
CA PHE A 214 6.70 -6.16 9.46
C PHE A 214 6.50 -4.66 9.42
N GLU A 215 6.57 -4.06 8.24
CA GLU A 215 6.45 -2.61 8.08
C GLU A 215 5.09 -2.09 8.57
N LEU A 216 4.00 -2.77 8.20
CA LEU A 216 2.65 -2.40 8.62
C LEU A 216 2.53 -2.41 10.16
N PHE A 217 3.12 -3.41 10.83
CA PHE A 217 3.04 -3.54 12.28
C PHE A 217 4.06 -2.68 13.04
N THR A 218 5.16 -2.29 12.40
CA THR A 218 6.01 -1.18 12.87
C THR A 218 5.20 0.11 12.97
N ILE A 219 4.44 0.46 11.92
CA ILE A 219 3.57 1.64 11.93
C ILE A 219 2.43 1.49 12.95
N ALA A 220 1.84 0.29 13.04
CA ALA A 220 0.79 -0.01 14.02
C ALA A 220 1.26 0.04 15.48
N ARG A 221 2.58 0.03 15.73
CA ARG A 221 3.21 0.00 17.06
C ARG A 221 2.66 -1.13 17.93
N ARG A 222 2.54 -2.32 17.35
CA ARG A 222 2.00 -3.50 18.04
C ARG A 222 2.72 -4.77 17.60
N PRO A 223 2.78 -5.80 18.47
CA PRO A 223 3.28 -7.11 18.05
C PRO A 223 2.36 -7.74 17.00
N LEU A 224 2.94 -8.56 16.13
CA LEU A 224 2.23 -9.26 15.07
C LEU A 224 1.30 -10.29 15.71
N PRO A 225 0.07 -10.48 15.19
CA PRO A 225 -0.85 -11.47 15.75
C PRO A 225 -0.25 -12.87 15.65
N GLY A 226 -0.51 -13.70 16.66
CA GLY A 226 0.00 -15.08 16.74
C GLY A 226 -0.15 -15.89 15.44
N PRO A 227 -1.34 -15.93 14.81
CA PRO A 227 -1.53 -16.66 13.55
C PRO A 227 -0.65 -16.16 12.39
N VAL A 228 -0.34 -14.86 12.37
CA VAL A 228 0.55 -14.29 11.34
C VAL A 228 2.00 -14.71 11.63
N VAL A 229 2.41 -14.67 12.90
CA VAL A 229 3.73 -15.16 13.32
C VAL A 229 3.90 -16.65 12.97
N ASP A 230 2.89 -17.47 13.24
CA ASP A 230 2.87 -18.90 12.90
C ASP A 230 3.10 -19.11 11.40
N GLU A 231 2.35 -18.39 10.56
CA GLU A 231 2.50 -18.46 9.11
C GLU A 231 3.93 -18.09 8.72
N LEU A 232 4.45 -16.95 9.20
CA LEU A 232 5.81 -16.45 8.91
C LEU A 232 6.91 -17.46 9.25
N TYR A 233 6.77 -18.21 10.35
CA TYR A 233 7.72 -19.28 10.70
C TYR A 233 7.81 -20.36 9.61
N THR A 234 6.69 -20.67 8.95
CA THR A 234 6.69 -21.62 7.84
C THR A 234 7.29 -21.01 6.58
N VAL A 235 7.19 -19.69 6.39
CA VAL A 235 7.52 -19.05 5.10
C VAL A 235 8.96 -18.57 5.00
N VAL A 236 9.48 -17.99 6.09
CA VAL A 236 10.75 -17.24 6.10
C VAL A 236 11.92 -18.03 5.48
N ARG A 237 12.00 -19.34 5.73
CA ARG A 237 13.06 -20.19 5.16
C ARG A 237 12.95 -20.38 3.64
N ARG A 238 11.73 -20.35 3.08
CA ARG A 238 11.43 -20.64 1.67
C ARG A 238 11.54 -19.41 0.75
N VAL A 239 11.45 -18.21 1.30
CA VAL A 239 11.48 -16.95 0.55
C VAL A 239 12.86 -16.67 -0.07
N LYS A 240 12.93 -16.28 -1.34
CA LYS A 240 14.21 -16.16 -2.08
C LYS A 240 15.06 -14.93 -1.74
N SER A 241 14.44 -13.84 -1.29
CA SER A 241 15.13 -12.56 -1.01
C SER A 241 14.38 -11.82 0.09
N LEU A 242 14.80 -12.03 1.34
CA LEU A 242 14.22 -11.38 2.51
C LEU A 242 15.20 -10.34 3.04
N ASP A 243 14.77 -9.08 3.09
CA ASP A 243 15.53 -8.04 3.76
C ASP A 243 15.32 -8.17 5.27
N ILE A 244 16.41 -8.26 6.03
CA ILE A 244 16.37 -8.37 7.49
C ILE A 244 16.14 -7.01 8.16
N GLN A 245 16.42 -5.89 7.47
CA GLN A 245 16.35 -4.56 8.07
C GLN A 245 14.95 -4.18 8.58
N PRO A 246 13.84 -4.40 7.84
CA PRO A 246 12.50 -4.11 8.34
C PRO A 246 12.17 -4.87 9.63
N LEU A 247 12.61 -6.13 9.74
CA LEU A 247 12.41 -6.94 10.95
C LEU A 247 13.22 -6.39 12.14
N ARG A 248 14.45 -5.94 11.92
CA ARG A 248 15.27 -5.34 12.99
C ARG A 248 14.66 -4.05 13.51
N ILE A 249 14.26 -3.15 12.61
CA ILE A 249 13.59 -1.90 12.97
C ILE A 249 12.33 -2.20 13.80
N TYR A 250 11.54 -3.16 13.34
CA TYR A 250 10.33 -3.59 14.03
C TYR A 250 10.62 -4.15 15.44
N LEU A 251 11.62 -5.01 15.58
CA LEU A 251 12.01 -5.58 16.88
C LEU A 251 12.54 -4.50 17.84
N ASP A 252 13.30 -3.54 17.35
CA ASP A 252 13.80 -2.44 18.17
C ASP A 252 12.65 -1.56 18.68
N ASP A 253 11.62 -1.31 17.87
CA ASP A 253 10.39 -0.65 18.32
C ASP A 253 9.64 -1.46 19.38
N LEU A 254 9.49 -2.78 19.17
CA LEU A 254 8.85 -3.65 20.17
C LEU A 254 9.63 -3.67 21.49
N ARG A 255 10.97 -3.69 21.45
CA ARG A 255 11.82 -3.61 22.65
C ARG A 255 11.62 -2.31 23.42
N ARG A 256 11.48 -1.18 22.72
CA ARG A 256 11.15 0.11 23.36
C ARG A 256 9.78 0.08 24.05
N MET A 257 8.81 -0.63 23.48
CA MET A 257 7.45 -0.74 24.01
C MET A 257 7.26 -1.85 25.04
N ALA A 258 8.21 -2.78 25.15
CA ALA A 258 8.15 -3.96 26.01
C ALA A 258 7.73 -3.69 27.47
N PRO A 259 8.11 -2.57 28.13
CA PRO A 259 7.65 -2.26 29.49
C PRO A 259 6.12 -2.15 29.62
N SER A 260 5.43 -1.73 28.56
CA SER A 260 3.98 -1.56 28.51
C SER A 260 3.21 -2.84 28.17
N PHE A 261 3.91 -3.90 27.74
CA PHE A 261 3.28 -5.10 27.22
C PHE A 261 2.80 -6.06 28.31
N GLY A 262 1.64 -6.66 28.07
CA GLY A 262 1.11 -7.77 28.85
C GLY A 262 1.79 -9.11 28.52
N PRO A 263 1.43 -10.20 29.23
CA PRO A 263 2.06 -11.51 29.05
C PRO A 263 1.98 -12.04 27.61
N THR A 264 0.82 -11.91 26.95
CA THR A 264 0.62 -12.37 25.57
C THR A 264 1.51 -11.62 24.57
N GLU A 265 1.62 -10.30 24.71
CA GLU A 265 2.42 -9.45 23.82
C GLU A 265 3.91 -9.73 23.99
N ARG A 266 4.38 -9.96 25.23
CA ARG A 266 5.76 -10.39 25.50
C ARG A 266 6.07 -11.76 24.90
N PHE A 267 5.12 -12.69 24.98
CA PHE A 267 5.25 -14.00 24.34
C PHE A 267 5.35 -13.86 22.81
N LEU A 268 4.49 -13.05 22.19
CA LEU A 268 4.57 -12.78 20.74
C LEU A 268 5.89 -12.13 20.36
N MET A 269 6.36 -11.15 21.14
CA MET A 269 7.66 -10.51 20.94
C MET A 269 8.81 -11.53 20.97
N GLN A 270 8.87 -12.41 21.96
CA GLN A 270 9.89 -13.48 22.02
C GLN A 270 9.85 -14.40 20.80
N ARG A 271 8.65 -14.70 20.28
CA ARG A 271 8.50 -15.48 19.04
C ARG A 271 9.01 -14.71 17.82
N ILE A 272 8.76 -13.41 17.74
CA ILE A 272 9.27 -12.57 16.64
C ILE A 272 10.80 -12.46 16.70
N GLU A 273 11.39 -12.38 17.90
CA GLU A 273 12.86 -12.48 18.06
C GLU A 273 13.41 -13.84 17.59
N GLY A 274 12.64 -14.91 17.80
CA GLY A 274 12.96 -16.23 17.25
C GLY A 274 12.94 -16.26 15.72
N LEU A 275 12.03 -15.51 15.07
CA LEU A 275 12.03 -15.36 13.61
C LEU A 275 13.30 -14.68 13.12
N GLU A 276 13.79 -13.63 13.79
CA GLU A 276 15.03 -12.94 13.41
C GLU A 276 16.22 -13.91 13.32
N ARG A 277 16.37 -14.78 14.33
CA ARG A 277 17.45 -15.79 14.33
C ARG A 277 17.35 -16.75 13.16
N LEU A 278 16.12 -17.10 12.73
CA LEU A 278 15.90 -17.95 11.57
C LEU A 278 16.22 -17.24 10.25
N VAL A 279 15.93 -15.94 10.15
CA VAL A 279 16.30 -15.12 8.99
C VAL A 279 17.82 -14.95 8.91
N ALA A 280 18.47 -14.66 10.03
CA ALA A 280 19.91 -14.39 10.10
C ALA A 280 20.79 -15.64 9.86
N ALA A 281 20.24 -16.84 10.05
CA ALA A 281 20.95 -18.10 9.84
C ALA A 281 20.89 -18.60 8.38
N LYS A 282 20.28 -17.85 7.47
CA LYS A 282 20.14 -18.15 6.05
C LYS A 282 21.15 -17.38 5.22
#